data_AF-A0ABD0T2I6-F1
#
_entry.id   AF-A0ABD0T2I6-F1
#
_cell.length_a   1.000
_cell.length_b   1.000
_cell.length_c   1.000
_cell.angle_alpha   90.00
_cell.angle_beta   90.00
_cell.angle_gamma   90.00
#
_symmetry.space_group_name_H-M   'P 1'
#
loop_
_entity.id
_entity.type
_entity.pdbx_description
1 polymer ?
#
loop_
_entity_poly.entity_id
_entity_poly.type
_entity_poly.pdbx_seq_one_letter_code
_entity_poly.pdbx_strand_id
1 'polypeptide(L)'
;MSKIIVIIIATFWMCFVKTEVAKRSACPHNEMQVECAHCGPKRCDELGRPVPCAGGTALCRPECVCVDGYVRDDDGTCILKNECPSCGGDKNATSGCGNHCGNSCSDYKETNKTCPNDCRYNRCVCRTNYVYHDSLRICVLPDDC
;
A
#
# COMPACT_ATOMS: atom_id res chain seq x y z
N MET A 1 -44.40 -36.55 -34.85
CA MET A 1 -44.08 -35.11 -35.09
C MET A 1 -44.19 -34.26 -33.82
N SER A 2 -45.24 -34.44 -32.98
CA SER A 2 -45.40 -33.70 -31.70
C SER A 2 -44.25 -33.86 -30.68
N LYS A 3 -43.67 -35.07 -30.54
CA LYS A 3 -42.61 -35.33 -29.54
C LYS A 3 -41.27 -34.62 -29.84
N ILE A 4 -40.95 -34.36 -31.11
CA ILE A 4 -39.68 -33.73 -31.51
C ILE A 4 -39.70 -32.23 -31.21
N ILE A 5 -40.86 -31.58 -31.40
CA ILE A 5 -41.06 -30.15 -31.13
C ILE A 5 -40.94 -29.87 -29.63
N VAL A 6 -41.48 -30.74 -28.78
CA VAL A 6 -41.39 -30.61 -27.31
C VAL A 6 -39.93 -30.71 -26.82
N ILE A 7 -39.13 -31.60 -27.42
CA ILE A 7 -37.71 -31.75 -27.06
C ILE A 7 -36.91 -30.51 -27.46
N ILE A 8 -37.17 -29.94 -28.63
CA ILE A 8 -36.48 -28.73 -29.10
C ILE A 8 -36.82 -27.52 -28.21
N ILE A 9 -38.08 -27.37 -27.77
CA ILE A 9 -38.47 -26.28 -26.86
C ILE A 9 -37.83 -26.47 -25.49
N ALA A 10 -37.75 -27.71 -24.99
CA ALA A 10 -37.13 -28.01 -23.70
C ALA A 10 -35.59 -27.82 -23.70
N THR A 11 -34.90 -28.18 -24.79
CA THR A 11 -33.46 -27.95 -24.91
C THR A 11 -33.14 -26.48 -25.17
N PHE A 12 -33.99 -25.76 -25.91
CA PHE A 12 -33.83 -24.32 -26.10
C PHE A 12 -34.02 -23.57 -24.77
N TRP A 13 -34.97 -23.98 -23.93
CA TRP A 13 -35.19 -23.35 -22.62
C TRP A 13 -34.01 -23.58 -21.64
N MET A 14 -33.35 -24.73 -21.73
CA MET A 14 -32.15 -25.05 -20.96
C MET A 14 -30.89 -24.28 -21.41
N CYS A 15 -30.86 -23.77 -22.65
CA CYS A 15 -29.69 -23.05 -23.18
C CYS A 15 -29.67 -21.56 -22.82
N PHE A 16 -30.80 -20.94 -22.45
CA PHE A 16 -30.87 -19.49 -22.21
C PHE A 16 -30.69 -19.05 -20.75
N VAL A 17 -30.63 -19.97 -19.78
CA VAL A 17 -30.41 -19.63 -18.36
C VAL A 17 -28.99 -19.97 -17.93
N LYS A 18 -27.99 -19.53 -18.71
CA LYS A 18 -26.66 -19.26 -18.17
C LYS A 18 -26.56 -17.77 -17.97
N THR A 19 -27.23 -17.28 -16.93
CA THR A 19 -26.94 -15.97 -16.38
C THR A 19 -25.55 -16.08 -15.78
N GLU A 20 -24.54 -15.67 -16.54
CA GLU A 20 -23.21 -15.39 -15.99
C GLU A 20 -23.41 -14.22 -15.02
N VAL A 21 -23.73 -14.53 -13.75
CA VAL A 21 -23.55 -13.57 -12.67
C VAL A 21 -22.05 -13.30 -12.68
N ALA A 22 -21.66 -12.20 -13.32
CA ALA A 22 -20.30 -11.69 -13.25
C ALA A 22 -19.99 -11.55 -11.77
N LYS A 23 -19.26 -12.54 -11.24
CA LYS A 23 -18.87 -12.58 -9.83
C LYS A 23 -18.23 -11.23 -9.56
N ARG A 24 -18.86 -10.41 -8.70
CA ARG A 24 -18.29 -9.15 -8.22
C ARG A 24 -16.87 -9.50 -7.81
N SER A 25 -15.89 -9.03 -8.59
CA SER A 25 -14.54 -9.57 -8.57
C SER A 25 -14.02 -9.51 -7.14
N ALA A 26 -13.78 -10.67 -6.53
CA ALA A 26 -13.06 -10.70 -5.28
C ALA A 26 -11.70 -10.05 -5.56
N CYS A 27 -11.33 -9.05 -4.77
CA CYS A 27 -10.04 -8.40 -4.94
C CYS A 27 -8.90 -9.42 -4.77
N PRO A 28 -7.73 -9.19 -5.38
CA PRO A 28 -6.54 -10.01 -5.15
C PRO A 28 -6.14 -10.12 -3.68
N HIS A 29 -5.16 -10.97 -3.40
CA HIS A 29 -4.61 -11.10 -2.06
C HIS A 29 -4.06 -9.76 -1.54
N ASN A 30 -4.28 -9.46 -0.26
CA ASN A 30 -3.94 -8.19 0.40
C ASN A 30 -4.62 -6.95 -0.22
N GLU A 31 -5.73 -7.13 -0.92
CA GLU A 31 -6.55 -6.06 -1.45
C GLU A 31 -7.97 -6.09 -0.90
N MET A 32 -8.58 -4.91 -0.78
CA MET A 32 -9.98 -4.73 -0.40
C MET A 32 -10.69 -3.85 -1.43
N GLN A 33 -11.99 -4.09 -1.60
CA GLN A 33 -12.82 -3.25 -2.45
C GLN A 33 -13.18 -1.96 -1.69
N VAL A 34 -12.89 -0.82 -2.30
CA VAL A 34 -13.31 0.50 -1.81
C VAL A 34 -14.24 1.13 -2.84
N GLU A 35 -15.27 1.82 -2.36
CA GLU A 35 -16.27 2.43 -3.23
C GLU A 35 -15.76 3.75 -3.85
N CYS A 36 -15.12 4.62 -3.06
CA CYS A 36 -14.78 5.96 -3.51
C CYS A 36 -13.45 6.55 -3.04
N ALA A 37 -13.04 6.31 -1.79
CA ALA A 37 -11.87 6.97 -1.24
C ALA A 37 -10.96 5.97 -0.51
N HIS A 38 -9.66 6.09 -0.77
CA HIS A 38 -8.59 5.44 -0.03
C HIS A 38 -7.41 6.41 0.07
N CYS A 39 -6.94 6.64 1.30
CA CYS A 39 -5.94 7.65 1.62
C CYS A 39 -4.58 7.02 1.92
N GLY A 40 -3.52 7.79 1.67
CA GLY A 40 -2.15 7.37 1.95
C GLY A 40 -1.44 6.82 0.71
N PRO A 41 -0.19 6.36 0.88
CA PRO A 41 0.62 5.86 -0.22
C PRO A 41 -0.02 4.60 -0.78
N LYS A 42 -0.17 4.55 -2.11
CA LYS A 42 -0.68 3.40 -2.86
C LYS A 42 0.44 2.53 -3.42
N ARG A 43 1.63 3.11 -3.59
CA ARG A 43 2.82 2.47 -4.18
C ARG A 43 4.06 2.71 -3.33
N CYS A 44 5.07 1.86 -3.46
CA CYS A 44 6.33 2.00 -2.72
C CYS A 44 7.05 3.34 -2.96
N ASP A 45 6.97 3.90 -4.17
CA ASP A 45 7.59 5.18 -4.55
C ASP A 45 6.91 6.42 -3.93
N GLU A 46 5.72 6.24 -3.36
CA GLU A 46 4.98 7.28 -2.63
C GLU A 46 5.30 7.31 -1.12
N LEU A 47 6.08 6.34 -0.63
CA LEU A 47 6.49 6.29 0.78
C LEU A 47 7.42 7.45 1.15
N GLY A 48 7.30 7.93 2.38
CA GLY A 48 8.15 9.02 2.90
C GLY A 48 7.71 10.43 2.47
N ARG A 49 6.65 10.54 1.67
CA ARG A 49 6.14 11.81 1.15
C ARG A 49 4.68 12.02 1.59
N PRO A 50 4.22 13.27 1.77
CA PRO A 50 2.80 13.53 1.96
C PRO A 50 2.03 13.08 0.72
N VAL A 51 1.03 12.20 0.90
CA VAL A 51 0.15 11.75 -0.18
C VAL A 51 -1.24 12.32 0.09
N PRO A 52 -1.79 13.17 -0.79
CA PRO A 52 -3.14 13.69 -0.64
C PRO A 52 -4.17 12.56 -0.80
N CYS A 53 -5.25 12.62 -0.03
CA CYS A 53 -6.39 11.74 -0.25
C CYS A 53 -7.04 12.06 -1.61
N ALA A 54 -7.21 11.04 -2.46
CA ALA A 54 -7.97 11.13 -3.70
C ALA A 54 -9.34 10.44 -3.53
N GLY A 55 -10.35 10.89 -4.27
CA GLY A 55 -11.64 10.18 -4.37
C GLY A 55 -12.83 10.74 -3.56
N GLY A 56 -12.71 11.95 -3.00
CA GLY A 56 -13.82 12.64 -2.33
C GLY A 56 -14.83 13.32 -3.26
N THR A 57 -14.77 13.07 -4.57
CA THR A 57 -15.65 13.70 -5.57
C THR A 57 -16.82 12.79 -5.92
N ALA A 58 -17.98 13.35 -6.28
CA ALA A 58 -19.17 12.60 -6.69
C ALA A 58 -18.96 11.64 -7.89
N LEU A 59 -17.85 11.80 -8.62
CA LEU A 59 -17.40 10.93 -9.69
C LEU A 59 -16.31 9.98 -9.16
N CYS A 60 -16.70 8.94 -8.42
CA CYS A 60 -15.81 7.85 -8.02
C CYS A 60 -16.23 6.54 -8.70
N ARG A 61 -15.26 5.62 -8.86
CA ARG A 61 -15.50 4.25 -9.32
C ARG A 61 -14.98 3.28 -8.27
N PRO A 62 -15.74 2.23 -7.90
CA PRO A 62 -15.24 1.20 -7.02
C PRO A 62 -13.97 0.56 -7.60
N GLU A 63 -12.95 0.38 -6.76
CA GLU A 63 -11.68 -0.23 -7.14
C GLU A 63 -11.15 -1.15 -6.03
N CYS A 64 -10.21 -2.02 -6.37
CA CYS A 64 -9.44 -2.75 -5.38
C CYS A 64 -8.19 -1.95 -5.00
N VAL A 65 -7.96 -1.78 -3.71
CA VAL A 65 -6.78 -1.10 -3.16
C VAL A 65 -6.10 -2.02 -2.15
N CYS A 66 -4.80 -1.84 -1.94
CA CYS A 66 -4.10 -2.55 -0.89
C CYS A 66 -4.76 -2.28 0.48
N VAL A 67 -4.83 -3.30 1.32
CA VAL A 67 -5.27 -3.13 2.71
C VAL A 67 -4.29 -2.26 3.49
N ASP A 68 -4.73 -1.68 4.61
CA ASP A 68 -3.90 -0.81 5.43
C ASP A 68 -2.59 -1.48 5.84
N GLY A 69 -1.48 -0.76 5.67
CA GLY A 69 -0.13 -1.27 5.93
C GLY A 69 0.55 -1.89 4.70
N TYR A 70 -0.16 -2.06 3.59
CA TYR A 70 0.36 -2.57 2.33
C TYR A 70 0.39 -1.47 1.26
N VAL A 71 1.26 -1.65 0.26
CA VAL A 71 1.37 -0.81 -0.94
C VAL A 71 1.75 -1.68 -2.14
N ARG A 72 1.43 -1.22 -3.35
CA ARG A 72 1.85 -1.91 -4.57
C ARG A 72 3.34 -1.74 -4.82
N ASP A 73 4.01 -2.84 -5.13
CA ASP A 73 5.33 -2.85 -5.73
C ASP A 73 5.27 -2.51 -7.24
N ASP A 74 6.39 -2.68 -7.93
CA ASP A 74 6.50 -2.42 -9.36
C ASP A 74 5.79 -3.49 -10.22
N ASP A 75 5.59 -4.70 -9.67
CA ASP A 75 4.83 -5.78 -10.32
C ASP A 75 3.31 -5.63 -10.11
N GLY A 76 2.89 -4.65 -9.30
CA GLY A 76 1.49 -4.37 -8.98
C GLY A 76 0.93 -5.21 -7.83
N THR A 77 1.77 -5.94 -7.11
CA THR A 77 1.37 -6.78 -5.97
C THR A 77 1.41 -5.97 -4.68
N CYS A 78 0.39 -6.13 -3.82
CA CYS A 78 0.36 -5.50 -2.52
C CYS A 78 1.29 -6.22 -1.53
N ILE A 79 2.39 -5.55 -1.18
CA ILE A 79 3.40 -5.99 -0.21
C ILE A 79 3.38 -5.09 1.03
N LEU A 80 4.02 -5.52 2.13
CA LEU A 80 4.08 -4.67 3.33
C LEU A 80 4.92 -3.42 3.04
N LYS A 81 4.51 -2.27 3.59
CA LYS A 81 5.25 -1.00 3.43
C LYS A 81 6.72 -1.08 3.84
N ASN A 82 7.07 -1.96 4.78
CA ASN A 82 8.45 -2.13 5.25
C ASN A 82 9.29 -3.05 4.35
N GLU A 83 8.66 -3.80 3.43
CA GLU A 83 9.30 -4.64 2.42
C GLU A 83 9.69 -3.86 1.16
N CYS A 84 9.18 -2.63 0.99
CA CYS A 84 9.59 -1.75 -0.10
C CYS A 84 11.12 -1.55 -0.11
N PRO A 85 11.74 -1.47 -1.30
CA PRO A 85 13.20 -1.41 -1.43
C PRO A 85 13.79 -0.11 -0.87
N SER A 86 13.01 0.97 -0.87
CA SER A 86 13.40 2.28 -0.33
C SER A 86 12.20 3.00 0.28
N CYS A 87 12.48 4.05 1.06
CA CYS A 87 11.47 5.00 1.52
C CYS A 87 11.94 6.42 1.20
N GLY A 88 11.10 7.24 0.57
CA GLY A 88 11.48 8.60 0.15
C GLY A 88 12.61 8.67 -0.89
N GLY A 89 12.96 7.55 -1.52
CA GLY A 89 14.12 7.41 -2.41
C GLY A 89 15.40 6.95 -1.71
N ASP A 90 15.36 6.72 -0.40
CA ASP A 90 16.51 6.23 0.37
C ASP A 90 16.42 4.71 0.61
N LYS A 91 17.38 3.97 0.05
CA LYS A 91 17.50 2.51 0.18
C LYS A 91 17.84 2.05 1.60
N ASN A 92 18.48 2.93 2.37
CA ASN A 92 18.86 2.68 3.76
C ASN A 92 17.71 3.01 4.72
N ALA A 93 16.56 3.42 4.20
CA ALA A 93 15.36 3.71 4.96
C ALA A 93 14.22 2.74 4.61
N THR A 94 13.28 2.60 5.55
CA THR A 94 12.04 1.85 5.41
C THR A 94 10.86 2.68 5.94
N SER A 95 9.63 2.32 5.60
CA SER A 95 8.44 3.00 6.13
C SER A 95 8.33 2.80 7.64
N GLY A 96 8.06 3.88 8.39
CA GLY A 96 7.89 3.82 9.84
C GLY A 96 7.55 5.18 10.47
N CYS A 97 7.80 5.29 11.78
CA CYS A 97 7.61 6.52 12.56
C CYS A 97 8.89 7.38 12.50
N GLY A 98 9.04 8.18 11.44
CA GLY A 98 10.23 9.01 11.22
C GLY A 98 10.28 10.28 12.06
N ASN A 99 10.60 10.14 13.35
CA ASN A 99 10.97 11.26 14.22
C ASN A 99 12.50 11.36 14.44
N HIS A 100 13.26 10.32 14.05
CA HIS A 100 14.73 10.21 14.08
C HIS A 100 15.41 10.52 15.44
N CYS A 101 14.62 10.71 16.50
CA CYS A 101 15.13 11.05 17.81
C CYS A 101 15.93 9.87 18.40
N GLY A 102 17.11 10.15 18.93
CA GLY A 102 18.04 9.15 19.44
C GLY A 102 18.62 8.25 18.33
N ASN A 103 18.43 8.59 17.06
CA ASN A 103 18.91 7.84 15.92
C ASN A 103 19.26 8.76 14.73
N SER A 104 19.68 10.00 15.00
CA SER A 104 20.29 10.90 14.01
C SER A 104 21.77 11.10 14.30
N CYS A 105 22.54 11.58 13.33
CA CYS A 105 23.97 11.89 13.50
C CYS A 105 24.22 12.83 14.70
N SER A 106 23.25 13.68 15.04
CA SER A 106 23.35 14.61 16.17
C SER A 106 23.16 13.95 17.54
N ASP A 107 22.42 12.84 17.65
CA ASP A 107 22.01 12.29 18.95
C ASP A 107 22.11 10.76 19.11
N TYR A 108 22.53 10.00 18.10
CA TYR A 108 22.56 8.52 18.16
C TYR A 108 23.52 7.93 19.21
N LYS A 109 24.47 8.73 19.71
CA LYS A 109 25.40 8.34 20.80
C LYS A 109 24.90 8.76 22.19
N GLU A 110 23.79 9.48 22.28
CA GLU A 110 23.23 9.93 23.56
C GLU A 110 22.50 8.78 24.26
N THR A 111 22.96 8.38 25.44
CA THR A 111 22.38 7.26 26.19
C THR A 111 21.14 7.60 27.02
N ASN A 112 20.91 8.89 27.31
CA ASN A 112 19.80 9.38 28.13
C ASN A 112 18.83 10.26 27.31
N LYS A 113 18.68 9.97 26.01
CA LYS A 113 17.79 10.73 25.14
C LYS A 113 16.33 10.43 25.45
N THR A 114 15.57 11.45 25.82
CA THR A 114 14.12 11.34 25.92
C THR A 114 13.49 11.69 24.57
N CYS A 115 12.84 10.72 23.95
CA CYS A 115 12.16 10.91 22.67
C CYS A 115 10.64 10.97 22.84
N PRO A 116 9.95 11.91 22.18
CA PRO A 116 8.51 11.94 22.18
C PRO A 116 7.95 10.73 21.43
N ASN A 117 6.85 10.18 21.94
CA ASN A 117 6.09 9.12 21.26
C ASN A 117 5.20 9.67 20.13
N ASP A 118 5.74 10.60 19.32
CA ASP A 118 5.05 11.11 18.13
C ASP A 118 5.39 10.21 16.93
N CYS A 119 4.36 9.54 16.40
CA CYS A 119 4.46 8.78 15.17
C CYS A 119 3.70 9.51 14.06
N ARG A 120 4.46 10.09 13.13
CA ARG A 120 3.90 10.68 11.92
C ARG A 120 3.80 9.59 10.85
N TYR A 121 2.58 9.26 10.45
CA TYR A 121 2.30 8.27 9.41
C TYR A 121 2.95 8.62 8.06
N ASN A 122 3.32 7.58 7.29
CA ASN A 122 4.03 7.66 6.02
C ASN A 122 5.38 8.41 6.08
N ARG A 123 6.10 8.30 7.20
CA ARG A 123 7.48 8.75 7.31
C ARG A 123 8.44 7.58 7.10
N CYS A 124 9.71 7.92 6.96
CA CYS A 124 10.78 6.94 6.84
C CYS A 124 11.54 6.82 8.16
N VAL A 125 12.00 5.61 8.47
CA VAL A 125 12.95 5.32 9.55
C VAL A 125 14.18 4.64 8.94
N CYS A 126 15.34 4.88 9.52
CA CYS A 126 16.55 4.21 9.06
C CYS A 126 16.48 2.71 9.36
N ARG A 127 16.98 1.90 8.43
CA ARG A 127 17.16 0.45 8.63
C ARG A 127 18.19 0.22 9.74
N THR A 128 18.23 -1.01 10.25
CA THR A 128 19.22 -1.45 11.24
C THR A 128 20.64 -1.06 10.81
N ASN A 129 21.42 -0.52 11.75
CA ASN A 129 22.80 -0.01 11.57
C ASN A 129 22.96 1.29 10.77
N TYR A 130 21.88 1.94 10.36
CA TYR A 130 21.92 3.27 9.75
C TYR A 130 21.37 4.33 10.71
N VAL A 131 21.94 5.53 10.64
CA VAL A 131 21.53 6.70 11.42
C VAL A 131 21.11 7.82 10.46
N TYR A 132 20.19 8.68 10.90
CA TYR A 132 19.67 9.77 10.06
C TYR A 132 20.64 10.95 9.98
N HIS A 133 21.08 11.32 8.78
CA HIS A 133 21.90 12.51 8.58
C HIS A 133 21.02 13.75 8.44
N ASP A 134 21.07 14.64 9.44
CA ASP A 134 20.16 15.80 9.56
C ASP A 134 20.20 16.75 8.34
N SER A 135 21.38 17.05 7.80
CA SER A 135 21.55 17.95 6.65
C SER A 135 21.21 17.32 5.30
N LEU A 136 21.68 16.09 5.05
CA LEU A 136 21.45 15.39 3.78
C LEU A 136 20.04 14.80 3.68
N ARG A 137 19.37 14.63 4.83
CA ARG A 137 18.03 14.02 4.95
C ARG A 137 17.96 12.59 4.42
N ILE A 138 19.02 11.82 4.63
CA ILE A 138 19.15 10.40 4.26
C ILE A 138 19.76 9.61 5.42
N CYS A 139 19.58 8.30 5.39
CA CYS A 139 20.16 7.35 6.32
C CYS A 139 21.55 6.92 5.83
N VAL A 140 22.54 7.10 6.70
CA VAL A 140 23.96 6.84 6.43
C VAL A 140 24.53 5.92 7.48
N LEU A 141 25.72 5.36 7.26
CA LEU A 141 26.42 4.63 8.30
C LEU A 141 26.88 5.62 9.39
N PRO A 142 27.01 5.19 10.66
CA PRO A 142 27.50 6.05 11.73
C PRO A 142 28.85 6.74 11.47
N ASP A 143 29.71 6.11 10.67
CA ASP A 143 31.02 6.64 10.26
C ASP A 143 30.93 7.71 9.16
N ASP A 144 29.77 7.83 8.50
CA ASP A 144 29.47 8.85 7.48
C ASP A 144 28.71 10.06 8.08
N CYS A 145 28.60 10.11 9.40
CA CYS A 145 28.39 11.35 10.16
C CYS A 145 29.73 12.10 10.28
#